data_AF-M5GEJ3-F1
#
_entry.id   AF-M5GEJ3-F1
#
_cell.length_a   1.000
_cell.length_b   1.000
_cell.length_c   1.000
_cell.angle_alpha   90.00
_cell.angle_beta   90.00
_cell.angle_gamma   90.00
#
_symmetry.space_group_name_H-M   'P 1'
#
loop_
_entity.id
_entity.type
_entity.pdbx_description
1 polymer ?
#
loop_
_entity_poly.entity_id
_entity_poly.type
_entity_poly.pdbx_seq_one_letter_code
_entity_poly.pdbx_strand_id
1 'polypeptide(L)'
;MSQWWWEVQPDLTALHAVLENQFRLRNPCSQVGRIDREEISVPDACFGIVYLYTLYDSMEQQVDSIVAKLVYPWRPRWKTEGEVTSMRMLRARRTCVPEVYCYCAEPNPVGLEWILMQHMPGERADLRFADFDPKRRQHVIEQVADLVACLFSIEHRMIGSISQFSDNTSDEIVLGPLNDLAFEDPLFKGGAIPADQCGPFMTKRDLLEAFAFLEARAENSSSFTISSIFMREISTPSTFRMGT
;
A
#
# COMPACT_ATOMS: atom_id res chain seq x y z
N MET A 1 -21.58 13.42 14.84
CA MET A 1 -20.21 13.93 15.08
C MET A 1 -19.28 13.10 14.23
N SER A 2 -18.67 13.70 13.21
CA SER A 2 -17.77 13.03 12.27
C SER A 2 -16.43 12.78 12.96
N GLN A 3 -16.22 11.54 13.43
CA GLN A 3 -14.90 11.07 13.85
C GLN A 3 -13.99 11.06 12.61
N TRP A 4 -12.79 11.59 12.74
CA TRP A 4 -11.85 11.60 11.62
C TRP A 4 -11.29 10.18 11.41
N TRP A 5 -10.98 9.81 10.17
CA TRP A 5 -10.56 8.45 9.84
C TRP A 5 -9.23 8.04 10.52
N TRP A 6 -8.37 9.01 10.88
CA TRP A 6 -7.12 8.77 11.63
C TRP A 6 -7.33 8.58 13.14
N GLU A 7 -8.52 8.89 13.67
CA GLU A 7 -8.86 8.68 15.08
C GLU A 7 -9.38 7.27 15.35
N VAL A 8 -9.58 6.46 14.29
CA VAL A 8 -10.01 5.08 14.41
C VAL A 8 -8.85 4.25 14.97
N GLN A 9 -9.04 3.71 16.16
CA GLN A 9 -8.06 2.84 16.81
C GLN A 9 -8.42 1.38 16.56
N PRO A 10 -7.46 0.53 16.13
CA PRO A 10 -7.70 -0.89 15.95
C PRO A 10 -7.86 -1.63 17.28
N ASP A 11 -8.66 -2.69 17.28
CA ASP A 11 -8.64 -3.68 18.37
C ASP A 11 -7.42 -4.59 18.21
N LEU A 12 -6.37 -4.26 18.96
CA LEU A 12 -5.11 -5.01 18.94
C LEU A 12 -5.25 -6.41 19.58
N THR A 13 -6.23 -6.62 20.46
CA THR A 13 -6.50 -7.95 21.03
C THR A 13 -7.07 -8.87 19.96
N ALA A 14 -8.01 -8.35 19.16
CA ALA A 14 -8.54 -9.08 18.01
C ALA A 14 -7.43 -9.37 16.98
N LEU A 15 -6.55 -8.41 16.70
CA LEU A 15 -5.43 -8.60 15.78
C LEU A 15 -4.45 -9.67 16.28
N HIS A 16 -4.13 -9.68 17.59
CA HIS A 16 -3.30 -10.71 18.20
C HIS A 16 -3.91 -12.11 18.03
N ALA A 17 -5.22 -12.25 18.26
CA ALA A 17 -5.91 -13.54 18.09
C ALA A 17 -5.85 -14.06 16.64
N VAL A 18 -6.01 -13.16 15.66
CA VAL A 18 -5.83 -13.51 14.24
C VAL A 18 -4.40 -13.99 13.98
N LEU A 19 -3.41 -13.26 14.47
CA LEU A 19 -1.99 -13.58 14.27
C LEU A 19 -1.61 -14.92 14.90
N GLU A 20 -2.02 -15.20 16.13
CA GLU A 20 -1.79 -16.48 16.79
C GLU A 20 -2.41 -17.65 16.03
N ASN A 21 -3.65 -17.46 15.55
CA ASN A 21 -4.33 -18.46 14.75
C ASN A 21 -3.56 -18.74 13.45
N GLN A 22 -3.08 -17.70 12.76
CA GLN A 22 -2.30 -17.85 11.54
C GLN A 22 -0.94 -18.51 11.79
N PHE A 23 -0.27 -18.16 12.88
CA PHE A 23 0.97 -18.83 13.27
C PHE A 23 0.73 -20.32 13.53
N ARG A 24 -0.35 -20.69 14.24
CA ARG A 24 -0.71 -22.08 14.51
C ARG A 24 -1.03 -22.86 13.23
N LEU A 25 -1.69 -22.23 12.26
CA LEU A 25 -1.97 -22.86 10.97
C LEU A 25 -0.68 -23.14 10.18
N ARG A 26 0.28 -22.22 10.21
CA ARG A 26 1.59 -22.37 9.54
C ARG A 26 2.54 -23.30 10.29
N ASN A 27 2.41 -23.38 11.62
CA ASN A 27 3.28 -24.15 12.49
C ASN A 27 2.48 -25.02 13.49
N PRO A 28 1.79 -26.09 13.05
CA PRO A 28 0.86 -26.85 13.90
C PRO A 28 1.50 -27.51 15.14
N CYS A 29 2.80 -27.76 15.09
CA CYS A 29 3.56 -28.38 16.18
C CYS A 29 4.24 -27.37 17.11
N SER A 30 4.17 -26.07 16.79
CA SER A 30 4.81 -25.01 17.57
C SER A 30 3.79 -24.30 18.44
N GLN A 31 4.22 -23.89 19.64
CA GLN A 31 3.43 -23.03 20.51
C GLN A 31 4.13 -21.68 20.66
N VAL A 32 3.32 -20.63 20.66
CA VAL A 32 3.79 -19.28 20.98
C VAL A 32 3.81 -19.15 22.50
N GLY A 33 4.98 -18.87 23.06
CA GLY A 33 5.15 -18.55 24.48
C GLY A 33 4.96 -17.07 24.75
N ARG A 34 5.63 -16.22 23.96
CA ARG A 34 5.57 -14.76 24.09
C ARG A 34 5.48 -14.10 22.71
N ILE A 35 4.79 -12.96 22.67
CA ILE A 35 4.68 -12.11 21.47
C ILE A 35 5.13 -10.71 21.85
N ASP A 36 6.16 -10.22 21.17
CA ASP A 36 6.52 -8.81 21.19
C ASP A 36 5.92 -8.11 19.97
N ARG A 37 5.50 -6.87 20.16
CA ARG A 37 4.96 -6.01 19.10
C ARG A 37 5.63 -4.65 19.13
N GLU A 38 6.15 -4.24 17.98
CA GLU A 38 6.73 -2.92 17.75
C GLU A 38 5.94 -2.21 16.64
N GLU A 39 5.64 -0.93 16.84
CA GLU A 39 5.11 -0.09 15.77
C GLU A 39 6.26 0.44 14.92
N ILE A 40 6.26 0.11 13.64
CA ILE A 40 7.29 0.51 12.67
C ILE A 40 6.76 1.55 11.67
N SER A 41 5.65 2.21 12.01
CA SER A 41 5.04 3.26 11.21
C SER A 41 6.09 4.31 10.81
N VAL A 42 6.12 4.65 9.53
CA VAL A 42 6.98 5.74 9.04
C VAL A 42 6.40 7.04 9.60
N PRO A 43 7.21 7.94 10.18
CA PRO A 43 6.78 9.32 10.40
C PRO A 43 6.29 9.84 9.04
N ASP A 44 5.02 10.24 8.92
CA ASP A 44 4.33 10.63 7.68
C ASP A 44 3.56 9.52 6.92
N ALA A 45 3.38 8.32 7.49
CA ALA A 45 2.47 7.32 6.94
C ALA A 45 1.00 7.76 7.11
N CYS A 46 0.47 8.52 6.15
CA CYS A 46 -0.87 9.12 6.24
C CYS A 46 -2.03 8.11 6.12
N PHE A 47 -1.81 6.85 5.74
CA PHE A 47 -2.88 5.96 5.30
C PHE A 47 -2.96 4.60 6.01
N GLY A 48 -2.10 4.36 6.99
CA GLY A 48 -2.12 3.11 7.76
C GLY A 48 -1.09 3.05 8.87
N ILE A 49 -1.20 2.00 9.69
CA ILE A 49 -0.31 1.69 10.82
C ILE A 49 0.39 0.38 10.48
N VAL A 50 1.68 0.26 10.77
CA VAL A 50 2.42 -0.98 10.54
C VAL A 50 3.05 -1.47 11.83
N TYR A 51 2.77 -2.71 12.19
CA TYR A 51 3.39 -3.39 13.32
C TYR A 51 4.32 -4.52 12.86
N LEU A 52 5.46 -4.65 13.52
CA LEU A 52 6.29 -5.84 13.50
C LEU A 52 5.99 -6.67 14.74
N TYR A 53 5.59 -7.92 14.52
CA TYR A 53 5.43 -8.92 15.57
C TYR A 53 6.61 -9.87 15.57
N THR A 54 7.17 -10.09 16.74
CA THR A 54 8.22 -11.09 16.97
C THR A 54 7.70 -12.14 17.93
N LEU A 55 7.65 -13.38 17.47
CA LEU A 55 7.06 -14.50 18.20
C LEU A 55 8.19 -15.33 18.79
N TYR A 56 8.03 -15.73 20.05
CA TYR A 56 8.97 -16.58 20.78
C TYR A 56 8.27 -17.86 21.25
N ASP A 57 9.02 -18.96 21.32
CA ASP A 57 8.55 -20.18 21.96
C ASP A 57 8.62 -20.11 23.50
N SER A 58 8.29 -21.20 24.17
CA SER A 58 8.38 -21.33 25.63
C SER A 58 9.81 -21.29 26.19
N MET A 59 10.83 -21.42 25.33
CA MET A 59 12.24 -21.32 25.66
C MET A 59 12.82 -19.93 25.37
N GLU A 60 11.96 -18.93 25.07
CA GLU A 60 12.34 -17.57 24.69
C GLU A 60 13.19 -17.50 23.41
N GLN A 61 13.12 -18.51 22.54
CA GLN A 61 13.74 -18.47 21.22
C GLN A 61 12.76 -17.88 20.21
N GLN A 62 13.25 -16.92 19.41
CA GLN A 62 12.44 -16.35 18.34
C GLN A 62 12.12 -17.43 17.29
N VAL A 63 10.84 -17.63 17.04
CA VAL A 63 10.33 -18.65 16.10
C VAL A 63 9.75 -18.07 14.81
N ASP A 64 9.27 -16.82 14.83
CA ASP A 64 8.77 -16.15 13.62
C ASP A 64 8.78 -14.62 13.77
N SER A 65 8.73 -13.93 12.63
CA SER A 65 8.47 -12.49 12.56
C SER A 65 7.41 -12.20 11.50
N ILE A 66 6.38 -11.48 11.90
CA ILE A 66 5.20 -11.21 11.07
C ILE A 66 4.97 -9.70 11.02
N VAL A 67 4.74 -9.16 9.82
CA VAL A 67 4.32 -7.77 9.65
C VAL A 67 2.80 -7.72 9.57
N ALA A 68 2.20 -6.86 10.38
CA ALA A 68 0.78 -6.52 10.29
C ALA A 68 0.64 -5.07 9.78
N LYS A 69 0.10 -4.91 8.59
CA LYS A 69 -0.26 -3.60 8.04
C LYS A 69 -1.74 -3.37 8.23
N LEU A 70 -2.12 -2.32 8.94
CA LEU A 70 -3.50 -1.88 9.11
C LEU A 70 -3.76 -0.66 8.24
N VAL A 71 -4.95 -0.57 7.68
CA VAL A 71 -5.29 0.43 6.68
C VAL A 71 -6.48 1.26 7.14
N TYR A 72 -6.32 2.58 7.20
CA TYR A 72 -7.39 3.49 7.66
C TYR A 72 -8.58 3.53 6.70
N PRO A 73 -9.81 3.81 7.16
CA PRO A 73 -11.03 3.62 6.36
C PRO A 73 -11.33 4.77 5.37
N TRP A 74 -10.35 5.18 4.57
CA TRP A 74 -10.51 6.25 3.57
C TRP A 74 -11.18 5.80 2.25
N ARG A 75 -11.00 4.54 1.87
CA ARG A 75 -11.58 3.87 0.68
C ARG A 75 -11.57 2.37 0.94
N PRO A 76 -12.54 1.86 1.71
CA PRO A 76 -12.39 0.53 2.25
C PRO A 76 -12.42 -0.56 1.17
N ARG A 77 -11.80 -1.68 1.50
CA ARG A 77 -11.70 -2.95 0.77
C ARG A 77 -10.77 -2.96 -0.44
N TRP A 78 -10.92 -2.02 -1.36
CA TRP A 78 -10.39 -2.15 -2.73
C TRP A 78 -8.88 -1.98 -2.79
N LYS A 79 -8.35 -1.07 -1.98
CA LYS A 79 -6.91 -0.87 -1.79
C LYS A 79 -6.23 -2.08 -1.16
N THR A 80 -6.85 -2.70 -0.17
CA THR A 80 -6.28 -3.84 0.55
C THR A 80 -6.29 -5.07 -0.36
N GLU A 81 -7.40 -5.33 -1.04
CA GLU A 81 -7.50 -6.41 -2.04
C GLU A 81 -6.52 -6.19 -3.20
N GLY A 82 -6.42 -4.96 -3.72
CA GLY A 82 -5.51 -4.61 -4.80
C GLY A 82 -4.04 -4.75 -4.42
N GLU A 83 -3.66 -4.34 -3.20
CA GLU A 83 -2.30 -4.50 -2.67
C GLU A 83 -1.94 -5.99 -2.51
N VAL A 84 -2.82 -6.79 -1.91
CA VAL A 84 -2.61 -8.24 -1.75
C VAL A 84 -2.49 -8.94 -3.09
N THR A 85 -3.38 -8.61 -4.03
CA THR A 85 -3.39 -9.22 -5.36
C THR A 85 -2.13 -8.85 -6.14
N SER A 86 -1.68 -7.60 -6.04
CA SER A 86 -0.42 -7.15 -6.64
C SER A 86 0.79 -7.90 -6.06
N MET A 87 0.87 -8.07 -4.74
CA MET A 87 1.94 -8.85 -4.10
C MET A 87 1.93 -10.32 -4.57
N ARG A 88 0.77 -10.96 -4.64
CA ARG A 88 0.65 -12.34 -5.13
C ARG A 88 1.09 -12.48 -6.59
N MET A 89 0.64 -11.58 -7.46
CA MET A 89 1.06 -11.54 -8.87
C MET A 89 2.57 -11.38 -9.02
N LEU A 90 3.18 -10.43 -8.29
CA LEU A 90 4.62 -10.21 -8.34
C LEU A 90 5.41 -11.41 -7.80
N ARG A 91 4.93 -12.03 -6.73
CA ARG A 91 5.52 -13.26 -6.19
C ARG A 91 5.48 -14.41 -7.20
N ALA A 92 4.36 -14.60 -7.90
CA ALA A 92 4.24 -15.60 -8.97
C ALA A 92 5.23 -15.35 -10.12
N ARG A 93 5.56 -14.08 -10.38
CA ARG A 93 6.62 -13.66 -11.31
C ARG A 93 8.04 -13.69 -10.74
N ARG A 94 8.22 -14.31 -9.57
CA ARG A 94 9.51 -14.46 -8.86
C ARG A 94 10.15 -13.14 -8.41
N THR A 95 9.38 -12.07 -8.33
CA THR A 95 9.83 -10.82 -7.71
C THR A 95 9.93 -11.00 -6.20
N CYS A 96 10.97 -10.43 -5.59
CA CYS A 96 11.18 -10.48 -4.15
C CYS A 96 10.19 -9.54 -3.44
N VAL A 97 9.03 -10.06 -3.09
CA VAL A 97 7.98 -9.37 -2.31
C VAL A 97 7.55 -10.23 -1.11
N PRO A 98 7.05 -9.61 -0.03
CA PRO A 98 6.53 -10.35 1.13
C PRO A 98 5.49 -11.38 0.73
N GLU A 99 5.53 -12.56 1.35
CA GLU A 99 4.43 -13.50 1.30
C GLU A 99 3.25 -12.99 2.12
N VAL A 100 2.07 -12.87 1.51
CA VAL A 100 0.84 -12.56 2.25
C VAL A 100 0.29 -13.84 2.88
N TYR A 101 0.29 -13.91 4.20
CA TYR A 101 -0.25 -15.05 4.95
C TYR A 101 -1.78 -15.02 4.94
N CYS A 102 -2.37 -13.88 5.31
CA CYS A 102 -3.80 -13.64 5.20
C CYS A 102 -4.10 -12.13 5.29
N TYR A 103 -5.34 -11.74 5.00
CA TYR A 103 -5.79 -10.36 5.09
C TYR A 103 -7.29 -10.32 5.38
N CYS A 104 -7.80 -9.17 5.80
CA CYS A 104 -9.23 -8.89 5.83
C CYS A 104 -9.51 -7.49 5.33
N ALA A 105 -10.32 -7.43 4.27
CA ALA A 105 -10.77 -6.20 3.60
C ALA A 105 -12.21 -5.82 4.00
N GLU A 106 -12.92 -6.72 4.67
CA GLU A 106 -14.33 -6.59 5.07
C GLU A 106 -14.44 -6.14 6.55
N PRO A 107 -15.63 -5.68 7.01
CA PRO A 107 -15.87 -5.39 8.41
C PRO A 107 -15.50 -6.58 9.30
N ASN A 108 -14.64 -6.35 10.29
CA ASN A 108 -14.07 -7.41 11.11
C ASN A 108 -13.76 -6.90 12.53
N PRO A 109 -13.51 -7.80 13.51
CA PRO A 109 -13.32 -7.41 14.90
C PRO A 109 -12.14 -6.47 15.18
N VAL A 110 -11.14 -6.40 14.29
CA VAL A 110 -10.01 -5.45 14.44
C VAL A 110 -10.46 -4.01 14.23
N GLY A 111 -11.59 -3.77 13.55
CA GLY A 111 -12.13 -2.44 13.28
C GLY A 111 -11.44 -1.69 12.14
N LEU A 112 -10.35 -2.25 11.59
CA LEU A 112 -9.66 -1.76 10.40
C LEU A 112 -9.44 -2.91 9.42
N GLU A 113 -9.18 -2.58 8.17
CA GLU A 113 -8.62 -3.54 7.22
C GLU A 113 -7.17 -3.84 7.58
N TRP A 114 -6.74 -5.05 7.30
CA TRP A 114 -5.39 -5.46 7.64
C TRP A 114 -4.84 -6.54 6.71
N ILE A 115 -3.51 -6.59 6.63
CA ILE A 115 -2.72 -7.61 5.91
C ILE A 115 -1.69 -8.16 6.89
N LEU A 116 -1.66 -9.48 7.07
CA LEU A 116 -0.59 -10.20 7.74
C LEU A 116 0.34 -10.81 6.70
N MET A 117 1.62 -10.48 6.78
CA MET A 117 2.60 -10.87 5.76
C MET A 117 3.99 -11.15 6.36
N GLN A 118 4.83 -11.77 5.54
CA GLN A 118 6.21 -12.08 5.84
C GLN A 118 7.00 -10.83 6.22
N HIS A 119 7.74 -10.91 7.33
CA HIS A 119 8.80 -9.96 7.59
C HIS A 119 9.98 -10.23 6.66
N MET A 120 10.36 -9.23 5.86
CA MET A 120 11.51 -9.30 4.97
C MET A 120 12.73 -8.70 5.69
N PRO A 121 13.70 -9.52 6.16
CA PRO A 121 14.86 -8.99 6.86
C PRO A 121 15.70 -8.15 5.91
N GLY A 122 16.07 -6.95 6.35
CA GLY A 122 16.89 -6.05 5.57
C GLY A 122 16.93 -4.65 6.16
N GLU A 123 17.75 -3.79 5.53
CA GLU A 123 17.83 -2.38 5.86
C GLU A 123 17.15 -1.58 4.75
N ARG A 124 16.40 -0.53 5.13
CA ARG A 124 15.81 0.34 4.14
C ARG A 124 16.91 1.12 3.42
N ALA A 125 16.87 1.09 2.08
CA ALA A 125 17.89 1.75 1.27
C ALA A 125 17.92 3.26 1.51
N ASP A 126 16.77 3.93 1.66
CA ASP A 126 16.69 5.39 1.88
C ASP A 126 17.48 5.86 3.11
N LEU A 127 17.54 5.04 4.17
CA LEU A 127 18.28 5.35 5.39
C LEU A 127 19.80 5.18 5.26
N ARG A 128 20.27 4.34 4.32
CA ARG A 128 21.69 3.94 4.22
C ARG A 128 22.34 4.27 2.88
N PHE A 129 21.56 4.73 1.90
CA PHE A 129 22.03 4.97 0.53
C PHE A 129 23.18 5.99 0.49
N ALA A 130 23.08 7.03 1.34
CA ALA A 130 24.12 8.04 1.50
C ALA A 130 25.44 7.46 2.05
N ASP A 131 25.39 6.36 2.82
CA ASP A 131 26.58 5.73 3.41
C ASP A 131 27.21 4.68 2.49
N PHE A 132 26.50 4.24 1.45
CA PHE A 132 27.01 3.22 0.54
C PHE A 132 28.19 3.74 -0.27
N ASP A 133 29.18 2.88 -0.49
CA ASP A 133 30.26 3.15 -1.43
C ASP A 133 29.71 3.19 -2.87
N PRO A 134 30.43 3.81 -3.83
CA PRO A 134 29.95 3.97 -5.19
C PRO A 134 29.52 2.66 -5.88
N LYS A 135 30.22 1.53 -5.64
CA LYS A 135 29.87 0.25 -6.26
C LYS A 135 28.56 -0.29 -5.70
N ARG A 136 28.38 -0.20 -4.38
CA ARG A 136 27.13 -0.62 -3.74
C ARG A 136 25.95 0.25 -4.15
N ARG A 137 26.14 1.57 -4.31
CA ARG A 137 25.09 2.46 -4.86
C ARG A 137 24.69 2.06 -6.27
N GLN A 138 25.67 1.84 -7.14
CA GLN A 138 25.43 1.39 -8.52
C GLN A 138 24.62 0.09 -8.52
N HIS A 139 25.03 -0.90 -7.73
CA HIS A 139 24.33 -2.18 -7.65
C HIS A 139 22.87 -2.05 -7.20
N VAL A 140 22.59 -1.22 -6.18
CA VAL A 140 21.22 -0.97 -5.72
C VAL A 140 20.39 -0.26 -6.79
N ILE A 141 20.97 0.71 -7.51
CA ILE A 141 20.29 1.39 -8.62
C ILE A 141 19.96 0.41 -9.75
N GLU A 142 20.90 -0.47 -10.12
CA GLU A 142 20.69 -1.52 -11.14
C GLU A 142 19.53 -2.44 -10.74
N GLN A 143 19.50 -2.91 -9.48
CA GLN A 143 18.40 -3.73 -8.98
C GLN A 143 17.05 -3.02 -9.02
N VAL A 144 16.99 -1.73 -8.65
CA VAL A 144 15.75 -0.94 -8.74
C VAL A 144 15.33 -0.76 -10.21
N ALA A 145 16.28 -0.50 -11.10
CA ALA A 145 16.01 -0.36 -12.53
C ALA A 145 15.45 -1.66 -13.14
N ASP A 146 16.02 -2.81 -12.79
CA ASP A 146 15.53 -4.13 -13.21
C ASP A 146 14.10 -4.39 -12.72
N LEU A 147 13.82 -4.08 -11.45
CA LEU A 147 12.47 -4.20 -10.89
C LEU A 147 11.48 -3.29 -11.61
N VAL A 148 11.84 -2.02 -11.84
CA VAL A 148 11.01 -1.07 -12.59
C VAL A 148 10.77 -1.59 -14.01
N ALA A 149 11.81 -2.01 -14.73
CA ALA A 149 11.67 -2.58 -16.07
C ALA A 149 10.73 -3.80 -16.09
N CYS A 150 10.85 -4.70 -15.10
CA CYS A 150 9.94 -5.84 -14.96
C CYS A 150 8.50 -5.40 -14.74
N LEU A 151 8.24 -4.40 -13.88
CA LEU A 151 6.90 -3.87 -13.65
C LEU A 151 6.31 -3.23 -14.92
N PHE A 152 7.11 -2.47 -15.66
CA PHE A 152 6.67 -1.82 -16.91
C PHE A 152 6.47 -2.80 -18.07
N SER A 153 7.04 -4.01 -18.00
CA SER A 153 6.77 -5.07 -18.98
C SER A 153 5.38 -5.70 -18.83
N ILE A 154 4.66 -5.41 -17.74
CA ILE A 154 3.31 -5.91 -17.50
C ILE A 154 2.33 -5.06 -18.30
N GLU A 155 1.96 -5.53 -19.48
CA GLU A 155 1.00 -4.85 -20.35
C GLU A 155 -0.41 -5.39 -20.16
N HIS A 156 -1.40 -4.50 -20.19
CA HIS A 156 -2.80 -4.85 -20.16
C HIS A 156 -3.61 -3.89 -21.05
N ARG A 157 -4.70 -4.38 -21.66
CA ARG A 157 -5.51 -3.59 -22.61
C ARG A 157 -6.35 -2.50 -21.95
N MET A 158 -6.72 -2.72 -20.70
CA MET A 158 -7.51 -1.80 -19.88
C MET A 158 -6.62 -1.05 -18.89
N ILE A 159 -7.11 0.07 -18.38
CA ILE A 159 -6.48 0.89 -17.34
C ILE A 159 -7.31 0.78 -16.06
N GLY A 160 -6.69 0.34 -14.97
CA GLY A 160 -7.36 0.13 -13.71
C GLY A 160 -6.41 -0.47 -12.67
N SER A 161 -6.92 -0.71 -11.46
CA SER A 161 -6.16 -1.40 -10.42
C SER A 161 -6.34 -2.91 -10.53
N ILE A 162 -5.30 -3.67 -10.20
CA ILE A 162 -5.37 -5.13 -10.19
C ILE A 162 -6.38 -5.58 -9.13
N SER A 163 -7.41 -6.33 -9.53
CA SER A 163 -8.47 -6.79 -8.61
C SER A 163 -8.49 -8.29 -8.40
N GLN A 164 -8.15 -9.07 -9.43
CA GLN A 164 -8.03 -10.52 -9.34
C GLN A 164 -6.83 -11.00 -10.14
N PHE A 165 -6.23 -12.08 -9.65
CA PHE A 165 -5.11 -12.76 -10.29
C PHE A 165 -5.30 -14.27 -10.14
N SER A 166 -5.15 -15.00 -11.25
CA SER A 166 -5.21 -16.46 -11.29
C SER A 166 -3.81 -17.03 -11.49
N ASP A 167 -3.34 -17.84 -10.53
CA ASP A 167 -2.04 -18.53 -10.63
C ASP A 167 -2.01 -19.58 -11.75
N ASN A 168 -3.18 -20.07 -12.19
CA ASN A 168 -3.32 -21.20 -13.12
C ASN A 168 -3.20 -20.81 -14.59
N THR A 169 -3.44 -19.54 -14.91
CA THR A 169 -3.35 -18.97 -16.26
C THR A 169 -2.47 -17.75 -16.13
N SER A 170 -1.18 -17.91 -16.42
CA SER A 170 -0.06 -17.02 -16.08
C SER A 170 -0.20 -15.53 -16.45
N ASP A 171 -1.28 -15.13 -17.11
CA ASP A 171 -1.52 -13.78 -17.64
C ASP A 171 -2.96 -13.26 -17.50
N GLU A 172 -3.89 -13.97 -16.83
CA GLU A 172 -5.25 -13.44 -16.65
C GLU A 172 -5.32 -12.50 -15.42
N ILE A 173 -4.77 -11.30 -15.62
CA ILE A 173 -4.94 -10.18 -14.71
C ILE A 173 -6.32 -9.58 -14.95
N VAL A 174 -7.17 -9.56 -13.93
CA VAL A 174 -8.44 -8.82 -13.99
C VAL A 174 -8.21 -7.45 -13.38
N LEU A 175 -8.46 -6.40 -14.17
CA LEU A 175 -8.47 -5.03 -13.65
C LEU A 175 -9.86 -4.70 -13.11
N GLY A 176 -9.87 -4.16 -11.90
CA GLY A 176 -11.00 -3.44 -11.34
C GLY A 176 -10.83 -1.94 -11.55
N PRO A 177 -11.68 -1.15 -10.88
CA PRO A 177 -11.61 0.29 -11.00
C PRO A 177 -10.34 0.85 -10.37
N LEU A 178 -9.93 2.02 -10.86
CA LEU A 178 -8.67 2.66 -10.55
C LEU A 178 -8.69 3.21 -9.13
N ASN A 179 -7.73 2.76 -8.33
CA ASN A 179 -7.49 3.22 -6.97
C ASN A 179 -6.47 4.37 -6.98
N ASP A 180 -6.94 5.59 -7.27
CA ASP A 180 -6.14 6.82 -7.39
C ASP A 180 -6.76 7.96 -6.58
N LEU A 181 -5.92 8.69 -5.83
CA LEU A 181 -6.32 9.78 -4.92
C LEU A 181 -7.23 10.83 -5.59
N ALA A 182 -7.03 11.11 -6.88
CA ALA A 182 -7.83 12.08 -7.61
C ALA A 182 -9.29 11.65 -7.79
N PHE A 183 -9.56 10.34 -7.76
CA PHE A 183 -10.92 9.80 -7.74
C PHE A 183 -11.47 9.67 -6.31
N GLU A 184 -10.59 9.71 -5.32
CA GLU A 184 -10.87 9.19 -3.98
C GLU A 184 -11.11 10.25 -2.92
N ASP A 185 -10.78 11.51 -3.17
CA ASP A 185 -10.67 12.50 -2.10
C ASP A 185 -11.95 13.33 -1.81
N PRO A 186 -12.67 13.06 -0.70
CA PRO A 186 -13.74 13.94 -0.21
C PRO A 186 -13.26 15.28 0.40
N LEU A 187 -12.01 15.42 0.83
CA LEU A 187 -11.40 16.69 1.30
C LEU A 187 -11.17 17.69 0.16
N PHE A 188 -10.99 17.24 -1.09
CA PHE A 188 -10.71 18.16 -2.22
C PHE A 188 -11.88 18.35 -3.19
N LYS A 189 -12.87 17.45 -3.28
CA LYS A 189 -13.90 17.50 -4.36
C LYS A 189 -15.34 17.13 -3.97
N GLY A 190 -15.74 17.29 -2.70
CA GLY A 190 -17.17 17.21 -2.33
C GLY A 190 -17.78 15.80 -2.29
N GLY A 191 -16.94 14.75 -2.19
CA GLY A 191 -17.37 13.37 -2.00
C GLY A 191 -16.51 12.36 -2.77
N ALA A 192 -16.44 11.13 -2.27
CA ALA A 192 -15.80 10.01 -2.98
C ALA A 192 -16.63 9.61 -4.21
N ILE A 193 -15.98 9.48 -5.38
CA ILE A 193 -16.66 9.00 -6.60
C ILE A 193 -17.01 7.52 -6.43
N PRO A 194 -18.24 7.10 -6.80
CA PRO A 194 -18.62 5.70 -6.84
C PRO A 194 -17.61 4.86 -7.62
N ALA A 195 -17.21 3.72 -7.07
CA ALA A 195 -16.07 2.97 -7.58
C ALA A 195 -16.35 2.36 -8.97
N ASP A 196 -17.61 2.13 -9.32
CA ASP A 196 -18.08 1.76 -10.66
C ASP A 196 -17.82 2.82 -11.74
N GLN A 197 -17.53 4.07 -11.36
CA GLN A 197 -17.17 5.15 -12.27
C GLN A 197 -15.65 5.36 -12.39
N CYS A 198 -14.85 4.60 -11.63
CA CYS A 198 -13.39 4.69 -11.64
C CYS A 198 -12.75 3.71 -12.65
N GLY A 199 -13.52 3.14 -13.59
CA GLY A 199 -13.02 2.18 -14.57
C GLY A 199 -13.40 0.72 -14.26
N PRO A 200 -12.65 -0.28 -14.74
CA PRO A 200 -11.47 -0.14 -15.58
C PRO A 200 -11.80 0.53 -16.92
N PHE A 201 -10.90 1.38 -17.41
CA PHE A 201 -11.08 2.13 -18.65
C PHE A 201 -10.51 1.37 -19.85
N MET A 202 -11.22 1.38 -20.97
CA MET A 202 -10.77 0.69 -22.20
C MET A 202 -9.77 1.52 -23.00
N THR A 203 -9.88 2.85 -22.91
CA THR A 203 -9.00 3.76 -23.63
C THR A 203 -8.45 4.85 -22.73
N LYS A 204 -7.32 5.44 -23.14
CA LYS A 204 -6.76 6.63 -22.50
C LYS A 204 -7.73 7.82 -22.56
N ARG A 205 -8.59 7.89 -23.59
CA ARG A 205 -9.60 8.93 -23.72
C ARG A 205 -10.64 8.78 -22.60
N ASP A 206 -11.17 7.58 -22.38
CA ASP A 206 -12.19 7.34 -21.34
C ASP A 206 -11.66 7.72 -19.95
N LEU A 207 -10.38 7.39 -19.67
CA LEU A 207 -9.69 7.81 -18.45
C LEU A 207 -9.65 9.34 -18.32
N LEU A 208 -9.16 10.04 -19.35
CA LEU A 208 -9.02 11.50 -19.34
C LEU A 208 -10.37 12.21 -19.25
N GLU A 209 -11.40 11.68 -19.93
CA GLU A 209 -12.77 12.17 -19.81
C GLU A 209 -13.28 12.02 -18.37
N ALA A 210 -13.04 10.86 -17.75
CA ALA A 210 -13.39 10.64 -16.35
C ALA A 210 -12.74 11.69 -15.44
N PHE A 211 -11.44 11.98 -15.58
CA PHE A 211 -10.76 13.05 -14.84
C PHE A 211 -11.36 14.44 -15.10
N ALA A 212 -11.63 14.79 -16.35
CA ALA A 212 -12.20 16.09 -16.72
C ALA A 212 -13.60 16.30 -16.11
N PHE A 213 -14.43 15.26 -16.07
CA PHE A 213 -15.74 15.31 -15.41
C PHE A 213 -15.64 15.58 -13.90
N LEU A 214 -14.54 15.20 -13.24
CA LEU A 214 -14.32 15.49 -11.82
C LEU A 214 -14.00 16.95 -11.56
N GLU A 215 -13.23 17.56 -12.44
CA GLU A 215 -12.93 18.99 -12.35
C GLU A 215 -14.19 19.82 -12.56
N ALA A 216 -14.99 19.50 -13.59
CA ALA A 216 -16.26 20.18 -13.85
C ALA A 216 -17.28 20.05 -12.70
N ARG A 217 -17.29 18.91 -11.97
CA ARG A 217 -18.13 18.75 -10.78
C ARG A 217 -17.64 19.57 -9.59
N ALA A 218 -16.32 19.68 -9.40
CA ALA A 218 -15.74 20.51 -8.35
C ALA A 218 -16.03 22.00 -8.57
N GLU A 219 -15.94 22.49 -9.81
CA GLU A 219 -16.24 23.89 -10.16
C GLU A 219 -17.71 24.28 -9.92
N ASN A 220 -18.64 23.34 -10.19
CA ASN A 220 -20.07 23.55 -9.94
C ASN A 220 -20.46 23.48 -8.45
N SER A 221 -19.55 23.06 -7.56
CA SER A 221 -19.83 22.77 -6.15
C SER A 221 -19.32 23.83 -5.15
N SER A 222 -18.92 25.01 -5.63
CA SER A 222 -18.60 26.28 -4.93
C SER A 222 -17.11 26.70 -4.80
N SER A 223 -16.82 27.87 -5.41
CA SER A 223 -15.95 28.97 -4.95
C SER A 223 -14.67 28.64 -4.16
N PHE A 224 -13.78 27.78 -4.65
CA PHE A 224 -12.36 27.82 -4.25
C PHE A 224 -11.48 27.40 -5.43
N THR A 225 -10.70 28.35 -5.95
CA THR A 225 -9.92 28.17 -7.18
C THR A 225 -8.70 27.26 -6.95
N ILE A 226 -8.52 26.28 -7.84
CA ILE A 226 -7.42 25.32 -7.99
C ILE A 226 -6.09 26.02 -8.41
N SER A 227 -5.80 27.22 -7.91
CA SER A 227 -4.58 27.95 -8.29
C SER A 227 -3.41 27.79 -7.33
N SER A 228 -3.59 27.12 -6.18
CA SER A 228 -2.57 27.13 -5.11
C SER A 228 -1.67 25.89 -5.02
N ILE A 229 -2.01 24.76 -5.66
CA ILE A 229 -1.29 23.50 -5.44
C ILE A 229 -0.37 23.14 -6.61
N PHE A 230 -0.78 23.32 -7.87
CA PHE A 230 0.10 23.04 -9.03
C PHE A 230 1.29 24.00 -9.16
N MET A 231 1.28 25.13 -8.44
CA MET A 231 2.37 26.11 -8.42
C MET A 231 3.36 25.92 -7.25
N ARG A 232 3.08 25.05 -6.27
CA ARG A 232 4.01 24.83 -5.14
C ARG A 232 5.06 23.75 -5.41
N GLU A 233 4.85 22.86 -6.37
CA GLU A 233 5.86 21.86 -6.77
C GLU A 233 6.80 22.31 -7.90
N ILE A 234 6.60 23.50 -8.49
CA ILE A 234 7.47 24.05 -9.55
C ILE A 234 8.14 25.37 -9.13
N SER A 235 8.28 25.65 -7.82
CA SER A 235 8.98 26.84 -7.34
C SER A 235 9.78 26.57 -6.08
N THR A 236 10.88 25.83 -6.24
CA THR A 236 12.09 26.09 -5.46
C THR A 236 13.13 26.73 -6.40
N PRO A 237 13.42 28.03 -6.27
CA PRO A 237 14.65 28.58 -6.81
C PRO A 237 15.79 28.14 -5.89
N SER A 238 16.64 27.26 -6.40
CA SER A 238 17.97 27.01 -5.87
C SER A 238 18.75 28.33 -5.80
N THR A 239 18.88 28.91 -4.60
CA THR A 239 19.87 29.97 -4.36
C THR A 239 21.23 29.31 -4.13
N PHE A 240 21.92 29.06 -5.24
CA PHE A 240 23.35 28.77 -5.26
C PHE A 240 24.11 30.06 -4.91
N ARG A 241 24.62 30.19 -3.68
CA ARG A 241 25.59 31.24 -3.33
C ARG A 241 26.98 30.78 -3.74
N MET A 242 27.52 31.36 -4.81
CA MET A 242 28.97 31.35 -5.07
C MET A 242 29.63 32.37 -4.13
N GLY A 243 30.50 31.88 -3.24
CA GLY A 243 31.48 32.70 -2.56
C GLY A 243 32.65 32.97 -3.51
N THR A 244 33.00 34.24 -3.66
CA THR A 244 34.30 34.71 -4.13
C THR A 244 35.23 34.90 -2.96
#